data_AF-A0A914N219-F1
#
_entry.id   AF-A0A914N219-F1
#
_cell.length_a   1.000
_cell.length_b   1.000
_cell.length_c   1.000
_cell.angle_alpha   90.00
_cell.angle_beta   90.00
_cell.angle_gamma   90.00
#
_symmetry.space_group_name_H-M   'P 1'
#
loop_
_entity.id
_entity.type
_entity.pdbx_description
1 polymer ?
#
loop_
_entity_poly.entity_id
_entity_poly.type
_entity_poly.pdbx_seq_one_letter_code
_entity_poly.pdbx_strand_id
1 'polypeptide(L)'
;MPASSSSLMHYFLLSILLLFYFTVSNSKRNGKFLVITDIHMEDKYNKNGNVENWCHLEDAVIGPEDAVIGPPEDAVTSRCCGGIKQKSKTKKKLQLGSNKNQTPKTAEIGTFGDRKCDSPPALVDYMLDEAKRHFPKPNFIIWTGDTPAHRKYTQEEFINTMITVTHAIKQRFPDVLVIPVLGNHDMEPSNSFPDDTEQLGMYRHIYYLWKGWIGDEPEETFLRGGYYYFKSSLDGSEYLVLNTNIYYIINTAIENFTNPEDPTGQFEFIEKHLAEIKSKNGKINIVGHVPPGGSIHEY
;
A
#
# COMPACT_ATOMS: atom_id res chain seq x y z
N MET A 1 32.94 -56.74 37.29
CA MET A 1 31.46 -56.75 37.22
C MET A 1 31.05 -56.09 35.92
N PRO A 2 30.17 -56.69 35.10
CA PRO A 2 29.89 -56.21 33.76
C PRO A 2 28.99 -54.97 33.82
N ALA A 3 29.33 -53.94 33.06
CA ALA A 3 28.48 -52.77 32.89
C ALA A 3 27.17 -53.22 32.20
N SER A 4 26.03 -52.91 32.82
CA SER A 4 24.71 -53.31 32.36
C SER A 4 24.41 -52.74 30.97
N SER A 5 24.08 -53.62 30.05
CA SER A 5 23.72 -53.33 28.65
C SER A 5 22.49 -52.43 28.46
N SER A 6 21.75 -52.08 29.52
CA SER A 6 20.54 -51.25 29.44
C SER A 6 20.83 -49.75 29.28
N SER A 7 21.98 -49.27 29.76
CA SER A 7 22.37 -47.85 29.64
C SER A 7 22.71 -47.47 28.19
N LEU A 8 23.45 -48.33 27.48
CA LEU A 8 23.81 -48.07 26.08
C LEU A 8 22.59 -48.04 25.16
N MET A 9 21.58 -48.88 25.37
CA MET A 9 20.35 -48.83 24.56
C MET A 9 19.55 -47.55 24.75
N HIS A 10 19.55 -46.95 25.95
CA HIS A 10 18.86 -45.69 26.19
C HIS A 10 19.53 -44.52 25.46
N TYR A 11 20.87 -44.44 25.49
CA TYR A 11 21.60 -43.42 24.73
C TYR A 11 21.47 -43.63 23.22
N PHE A 12 21.39 -44.87 22.76
CA PHE A 12 21.19 -45.19 21.34
C PHE A 12 19.78 -44.84 20.87
N LEU A 13 18.75 -45.05 21.70
CA LEU A 13 17.38 -44.64 21.41
C LEU A 13 17.22 -43.12 21.45
N LEU A 14 17.84 -42.42 22.42
CA LEU A 14 17.84 -40.96 22.49
C LEU A 14 18.58 -40.33 21.30
N SER A 15 19.71 -40.89 20.88
CA SER A 15 20.45 -40.40 19.72
C SER A 15 19.70 -40.68 18.41
N ILE A 16 19.02 -41.82 18.29
CA ILE A 16 18.11 -42.11 17.18
C ILE A 16 16.91 -41.15 17.18
N LEU A 17 16.30 -40.86 18.33
CA LEU A 17 15.21 -39.86 18.45
C LEU A 17 15.66 -38.45 18.07
N LEU A 18 16.87 -38.04 18.48
CA LEU A 18 17.49 -36.78 18.04
C LEU A 18 17.77 -36.78 16.53
N LEU A 19 18.28 -37.88 15.97
CA LEU A 19 18.54 -38.03 14.53
C LEU A 19 17.25 -38.04 13.69
N PHE A 20 16.13 -38.59 14.20
CA PHE A 20 14.83 -38.50 13.55
C PHE A 20 14.19 -37.12 13.66
N TYR A 21 14.48 -36.34 14.71
CA TYR A 21 14.07 -34.92 14.78
C TYR A 21 14.76 -34.06 13.71
N PHE A 22 15.89 -34.51 13.16
CA PHE A 22 16.57 -33.88 12.03
C PHE A 22 16.06 -34.31 10.65
N THR A 23 14.99 -35.10 10.57
CA THR A 23 14.38 -35.42 9.27
C THR A 23 13.33 -34.39 8.87
N VAL A 24 13.71 -33.60 7.85
CA VAL A 24 12.86 -32.82 6.94
C VAL A 24 12.33 -31.47 7.47
N SER A 25 13.23 -30.53 7.75
CA SER A 25 12.95 -29.11 7.46
C SER A 25 13.08 -28.86 5.95
N ASN A 26 12.26 -29.55 5.16
CA ASN A 26 12.10 -29.28 3.73
C ASN A 26 10.62 -29.06 3.39
N SER A 27 9.90 -28.39 4.28
CA SER A 27 8.62 -27.81 3.88
C SER A 27 8.94 -26.60 3.03
N LYS A 28 8.81 -26.71 1.69
CA LYS A 28 8.51 -25.53 0.89
C LYS A 28 7.32 -24.84 1.56
N ARG A 29 7.56 -23.73 2.25
CA ARG A 29 6.48 -22.94 2.83
C ARG A 29 5.77 -22.27 1.68
N ASN A 30 4.64 -22.85 1.28
CA ASN A 30 3.74 -22.27 0.31
C ASN A 30 2.68 -21.49 1.08
N GLY A 31 2.54 -20.21 0.79
CA GLY A 31 1.52 -19.34 1.36
C GLY A 31 0.85 -18.51 0.27
N LYS A 32 -0.34 -17.99 0.58
CA LYS A 32 -1.04 -17.00 -0.25
C LYS A 32 -1.24 -15.76 0.60
N PHE A 33 -0.83 -14.62 0.08
CA PHE A 33 -1.08 -13.32 0.69
C PHE A 33 -1.81 -12.44 -0.31
N LEU A 34 -2.48 -11.40 0.20
CA LEU A 34 -3.06 -10.36 -0.63
C LEU A 34 -2.17 -9.13 -0.62
N VAL A 35 -2.13 -8.43 -1.75
CA VAL A 35 -1.59 -7.08 -1.84
C VAL A 35 -2.75 -6.16 -2.17
N ILE A 36 -2.91 -5.10 -1.37
CA ILE A 36 -3.89 -4.04 -1.58
C ILE A 36 -3.10 -2.74 -1.70
N THR A 37 -3.40 -1.90 -2.69
CA THR A 37 -2.65 -0.67 -2.97
C THR A 37 -3.57 0.35 -3.62
N ASP A 38 -3.25 1.64 -3.47
CA ASP A 38 -3.86 2.76 -4.22
C ASP A 38 -5.39 2.73 -4.16
N ILE A 39 -5.93 2.65 -2.94
CA ILE A 39 -7.37 2.57 -2.72
C ILE A 39 -8.05 3.87 -3.15
N HIS A 40 -7.43 5.01 -2.82
CA HIS A 40 -7.93 6.36 -3.08
C HIS A 40 -9.45 6.48 -2.85
N MET A 41 -9.88 6.26 -1.61
CA MET A 41 -11.29 6.34 -1.26
C MET A 41 -11.77 7.80 -1.31
N GLU A 42 -12.78 8.06 -2.15
CA GLU A 42 -13.41 9.36 -2.33
C GLU A 42 -14.79 9.39 -1.67
N ASP A 43 -14.85 9.87 -0.42
CA ASP A 43 -16.08 9.99 0.36
C ASP A 43 -17.04 11.06 -0.19
N LYS A 44 -16.57 11.99 -1.03
CA LYS A 44 -17.40 13.01 -1.71
C LYS A 44 -17.87 12.57 -3.10
N TYR A 45 -17.59 11.33 -3.51
CA TYR A 45 -17.96 10.82 -4.82
C TYR A 45 -19.48 10.88 -5.03
N ASN A 46 -19.89 11.39 -6.19
CA ASN A 46 -21.29 11.44 -6.57
C ASN A 46 -21.50 11.03 -8.03
N LYS A 47 -22.39 10.06 -8.27
CA LYS A 47 -22.75 9.61 -9.62
C LYS A 47 -23.48 10.68 -10.46
N ASN A 48 -24.00 11.73 -9.82
CA ASN A 48 -24.58 12.89 -10.49
C ASN A 48 -23.59 14.07 -10.52
N GLY A 49 -22.34 13.84 -10.13
CA GLY A 49 -21.27 14.85 -10.13
C GLY A 49 -20.70 15.11 -11.52
N ASN A 50 -19.54 15.76 -11.54
CA ASN A 50 -18.84 16.14 -12.77
C ASN A 50 -17.48 15.46 -12.83
N VAL A 51 -17.20 14.72 -13.91
CA VAL A 51 -15.89 14.07 -14.13
C VAL A 51 -14.73 15.04 -14.23
N GLU A 52 -14.97 16.30 -14.60
CA GLU A 52 -13.95 17.35 -14.63
C GLU A 52 -13.64 17.89 -13.22
N ASN A 53 -14.46 17.53 -12.22
CA ASN A 53 -14.25 17.81 -10.80
C ASN A 53 -14.22 16.51 -9.99
N TRP A 54 -13.53 15.48 -10.51
CA TRP A 54 -13.32 14.20 -9.81
C TRP A 54 -14.61 13.52 -9.33
N CYS A 55 -15.71 13.69 -10.08
CA CYS A 55 -17.05 13.18 -9.77
C CYS A 55 -17.67 13.78 -8.50
N HIS A 56 -17.25 14.96 -8.07
CA HIS A 56 -17.93 15.70 -7.00
C HIS A 56 -19.11 16.50 -7.56
N LEU A 57 -20.03 16.91 -6.67
CA LEU A 57 -21.05 17.90 -7.01
C LEU A 57 -20.42 19.29 -7.16
N GLU A 58 -21.01 20.16 -7.99
CA GLU A 58 -20.45 21.48 -8.35
C GLU A 58 -20.18 22.42 -7.15
N ASP A 59 -20.83 22.19 -6.02
CA ASP A 59 -20.64 22.98 -4.78
C ASP A 59 -19.48 22.46 -3.89
N ALA A 60 -18.82 21.36 -4.26
CA ALA A 60 -17.61 20.90 -3.58
C ALA A 60 -16.43 21.76 -4.04
N VAL A 61 -16.11 22.79 -3.26
CA VAL A 61 -14.99 23.69 -3.52
C VAL A 61 -13.68 22.89 -3.50
N ILE A 62 -13.13 22.59 -4.67
CA ILE A 62 -11.73 22.20 -4.85
C ILE A 62 -11.00 23.45 -5.36
N GLY A 63 -10.12 24.00 -4.53
CA GLY A 63 -9.26 25.12 -4.95
C GLY A 63 -8.35 24.67 -6.11
N PRO A 64 -8.11 25.52 -7.13
CA PRO A 64 -7.16 25.21 -8.19
C PRO A 64 -5.73 25.15 -7.59
N GLU A 65 -4.83 24.42 -8.25
CA GLU A 65 -3.49 24.01 -7.78
C GLU A 65 -3.63 22.79 -6.84
N ASP A 66 -3.74 21.55 -7.35
CA ASP A 66 -2.70 20.82 -8.09
C ASP A 66 -3.26 19.83 -9.13
N ALA A 67 -3.50 20.29 -10.36
CA ALA A 67 -3.57 19.41 -11.52
C ALA A 67 -2.15 18.96 -11.90
N VAL A 68 -1.50 18.17 -11.04
CA VAL A 68 -0.22 17.52 -11.36
C VAL A 68 -0.52 16.25 -12.13
N ILE A 69 -0.35 16.36 -13.44
CA ILE A 69 -0.05 15.32 -14.44
C ILE A 69 -0.49 13.91 -14.00
N GLY A 70 -1.76 13.59 -14.28
CA GLY A 70 -2.12 12.19 -14.49
C GLY A 70 -1.21 11.59 -15.56
N PRO A 71 -0.92 10.27 -15.52
CA PRO A 71 -0.09 9.63 -16.53
C PRO A 71 -0.63 10.01 -17.92
N PRO A 72 0.25 10.31 -18.91
CA PRO A 72 -0.18 10.70 -20.24
C PRO A 72 -1.22 9.70 -20.74
N GLU A 73 -2.25 10.19 -21.43
CA GLU A 73 -3.38 9.41 -22.00
C GLU A 73 -2.91 8.21 -22.86
N ASP A 74 -1.61 8.13 -23.14
CA ASP A 74 -0.92 7.15 -23.96
C ASP A 74 -0.44 5.91 -23.17
N ALA A 75 -0.39 5.96 -21.83
CA ALA A 75 0.16 4.87 -21.00
C ALA A 75 -0.83 3.72 -20.74
N VAL A 76 -2.12 3.89 -21.02
CA VAL A 76 -3.15 2.84 -20.89
C VAL A 76 -3.48 2.26 -22.26
N THR A 77 -2.46 1.72 -22.94
CA THR A 77 -2.67 0.74 -24.02
C THR A 77 -2.08 -0.62 -23.69
N SER A 78 -2.05 -0.99 -22.40
CA SER A 78 -1.97 -2.39 -22.01
C SER A 78 -3.37 -3.01 -22.13
N ARG A 79 -3.58 -3.64 -23.29
CA ARG A 79 -4.66 -4.59 -23.61
C ARG A 79 -5.17 -5.38 -22.38
N CYS A 80 -6.24 -4.88 -21.78
CA CYS A 80 -7.30 -5.74 -21.25
C CYS A 80 -8.53 -5.51 -22.14
N CYS A 81 -9.10 -6.61 -22.63
CA CYS A 81 -10.13 -6.74 -23.67
C CYS A 81 -9.58 -6.87 -25.11
N GLY A 82 -9.90 -8.01 -25.72
CA GLY A 82 -9.41 -8.49 -27.01
C GLY A 82 -9.54 -7.51 -28.18
N GLY A 83 -8.54 -7.54 -29.05
CA GLY A 83 -8.40 -6.63 -30.18
C GLY A 83 -9.49 -6.74 -31.23
N ILE A 84 -9.98 -5.59 -31.66
CA ILE A 84 -10.48 -5.39 -33.02
C ILE A 84 -9.58 -4.32 -33.66
N LYS A 85 -8.78 -4.75 -34.65
CA LYS A 85 -7.92 -3.86 -35.43
C LYS A 85 -8.78 -2.84 -36.19
N GLN A 86 -8.78 -1.57 -35.79
CA GLN A 86 -9.28 -0.52 -36.67
C GLN A 86 -8.26 -0.26 -37.79
N LYS A 87 -8.63 -0.63 -39.02
CA LYS A 87 -7.91 -0.26 -40.23
C LYS A 87 -8.04 1.25 -40.43
N SER A 88 -6.90 1.92 -40.57
CA SER A 88 -6.80 3.29 -41.05
C SER A 88 -7.53 3.41 -42.40
N LYS A 89 -8.49 4.34 -42.50
CA LYS A 89 -9.05 4.82 -43.76
C LYS A 89 -9.15 6.34 -43.75
N THR A 90 -8.43 6.88 -44.72
CA THR A 90 -8.33 8.25 -45.24
C THR A 90 -9.56 9.14 -45.04
N LYS A 91 -9.32 10.36 -44.55
CA LYS A 91 -10.27 11.49 -44.47
C LYS A 91 -10.98 11.70 -45.81
N LYS A 92 -12.30 11.52 -45.85
CA LYS A 92 -13.18 12.06 -46.89
C LYS A 92 -14.19 12.98 -46.22
N LYS A 93 -14.11 14.27 -46.54
CA LYS A 93 -14.98 15.34 -46.03
C LYS A 93 -16.37 15.13 -46.64
N LEU A 94 -17.32 14.63 -45.85
CA LEU A 94 -18.74 14.58 -46.22
C LEU A 94 -19.44 15.70 -45.44
N GLN A 95 -19.98 16.69 -46.16
CA GLN A 95 -20.91 17.65 -45.59
C GLN A 95 -22.24 16.92 -45.35
N LEU A 96 -22.70 16.86 -44.09
CA LEU A 96 -24.08 16.49 -43.76
C LEU A 96 -24.77 17.68 -43.10
N GLY A 97 -25.99 17.93 -43.57
CA GLY A 97 -26.84 19.03 -43.17
C GLY A 97 -27.22 19.05 -41.69
N SER A 98 -27.61 20.25 -41.26
CA SER A 98 -28.08 20.59 -39.93
C SER A 98 -29.30 19.75 -39.53
N ASN A 99 -29.10 18.82 -38.60
CA ASN A 99 -30.16 18.29 -37.75
C ASN A 99 -29.80 18.61 -36.30
N LYS A 100 -30.71 19.30 -35.63
CA LYS A 100 -30.58 19.82 -34.28
C LYS A 100 -30.46 18.70 -33.23
N ASN A 101 -29.61 18.97 -32.23
CA ASN A 101 -29.65 18.48 -30.85
C ASN A 101 -29.60 16.96 -30.62
N GLN A 102 -28.42 16.39 -30.81
CA GLN A 102 -27.93 15.38 -29.88
C GLN A 102 -26.60 15.89 -29.34
N THR A 103 -26.63 16.51 -28.16
CA THR A 103 -25.45 16.55 -27.30
C THR A 103 -24.97 15.10 -27.17
N PRO A 104 -23.66 14.81 -27.30
CA PRO A 104 -23.15 13.50 -26.96
C PRO A 104 -23.65 13.21 -25.55
N LYS A 105 -24.39 12.09 -25.35
CA LYS A 105 -24.69 11.63 -23.99
C LYS A 105 -23.33 11.47 -23.32
N THR A 106 -22.99 12.38 -22.41
CA THR A 106 -21.90 12.16 -21.47
C THR A 106 -22.17 10.80 -20.85
N ALA A 107 -21.17 9.91 -20.85
CA ALA A 107 -21.33 8.61 -20.22
C ALA A 107 -21.77 8.86 -18.77
N GLU A 108 -22.87 8.22 -18.37
CA GLU A 108 -23.39 8.37 -17.02
C GLU A 108 -22.35 7.79 -16.04
N ILE A 109 -21.97 8.60 -15.04
CA ILE A 109 -21.01 8.19 -14.01
C ILE A 109 -21.59 6.98 -13.26
N GLY A 110 -20.78 5.94 -13.08
CA GLY A 110 -21.23 4.67 -12.52
C GLY A 110 -21.48 4.73 -11.01
N THR A 111 -22.11 3.70 -10.45
CA THR A 111 -22.16 3.53 -8.98
C THR A 111 -20.80 3.12 -8.41
N PHE A 112 -19.96 2.49 -9.22
CA PHE A 112 -18.65 1.96 -8.83
C PHE A 112 -17.48 2.77 -9.40
N GLY A 113 -17.70 4.00 -9.87
CA GLY A 113 -16.62 4.86 -10.36
C GLY A 113 -16.81 5.33 -11.80
N ASP A 114 -15.91 6.23 -12.17
CA ASP A 114 -15.58 6.62 -13.54
C ASP A 114 -14.04 6.61 -13.66
N ARG A 115 -13.50 6.49 -14.88
CA ARG A 115 -12.04 6.44 -15.10
C ARG A 115 -11.33 7.76 -14.79
N LYS A 116 -12.07 8.86 -14.70
CA LYS A 116 -11.54 10.20 -14.37
C LYS A 116 -11.66 10.55 -12.89
N CYS A 117 -12.08 9.61 -12.05
CA CYS A 117 -12.40 9.86 -10.65
C CYS A 117 -11.77 8.80 -9.76
N ASP A 118 -11.59 9.15 -8.50
CA ASP A 118 -11.14 8.22 -7.46
C ASP A 118 -12.25 7.25 -7.02
N SER A 119 -11.90 6.29 -6.16
CA SER A 119 -12.74 5.16 -5.82
C SER A 119 -13.90 5.55 -4.90
N PRO A 120 -15.17 5.42 -5.31
CA PRO A 120 -16.28 5.56 -4.37
C PRO A 120 -16.20 4.50 -3.26
N PRO A 121 -16.76 4.78 -2.06
CA PRO A 121 -16.85 3.79 -0.98
C PRO A 121 -17.47 2.46 -1.43
N ALA A 122 -18.47 2.53 -2.34
CA ALA A 122 -19.10 1.34 -2.93
C ALA A 122 -18.11 0.45 -3.70
N LEU A 123 -17.13 1.03 -4.40
CA LEU A 123 -16.08 0.25 -5.09
C LEU A 123 -15.11 -0.37 -4.09
N VAL A 124 -14.70 0.40 -3.08
CA VAL A 124 -13.79 -0.07 -2.02
C VAL A 124 -14.42 -1.25 -1.25
N ASP A 125 -15.68 -1.12 -0.85
CA ASP A 125 -16.44 -2.20 -0.19
C ASP A 125 -16.56 -3.43 -1.09
N TYR A 126 -16.97 -3.25 -2.34
CA TYR A 126 -17.11 -4.35 -3.30
C TYR A 126 -15.79 -5.08 -3.54
N MET A 127 -14.68 -4.35 -3.71
CA MET A 127 -13.35 -4.92 -3.85
C MET A 127 -12.97 -5.78 -2.64
N LEU A 128 -13.15 -5.25 -1.42
CA LEU A 128 -12.81 -5.98 -0.20
C LEU A 128 -13.71 -7.21 0.02
N ASP A 129 -15.00 -7.11 -0.30
CA ASP A 129 -15.94 -8.23 -0.23
C ASP A 129 -15.60 -9.33 -1.23
N GLU A 130 -15.24 -8.98 -2.45
CA GLU A 130 -14.82 -9.94 -3.47
C GLU A 130 -13.45 -10.55 -3.14
N ALA A 131 -12.51 -9.77 -2.62
CA ALA A 131 -11.24 -10.28 -2.12
C ALA A 131 -11.47 -11.29 -0.99
N LYS A 132 -12.38 -10.99 -0.05
CA LYS A 132 -12.78 -11.90 1.01
C LYS A 132 -13.46 -13.16 0.47
N ARG A 133 -14.31 -13.02 -0.55
CA ARG A 133 -15.02 -14.15 -1.17
C ARG A 133 -14.06 -15.12 -1.87
N HIS A 134 -13.07 -14.60 -2.58
CA HIS A 134 -12.10 -15.42 -3.31
C HIS A 134 -10.94 -15.93 -2.44
N PHE A 135 -10.51 -15.13 -1.48
CA PHE A 135 -9.41 -15.43 -0.57
C PHE A 135 -9.86 -15.20 0.88
N PRO A 136 -10.69 -16.09 1.45
CA PRO A 136 -11.30 -15.85 2.75
C PRO A 136 -10.33 -15.86 3.93
N LYS A 137 -9.18 -16.53 3.76
CA LYS A 137 -8.14 -16.73 4.78
C LYS A 137 -6.75 -16.64 4.14
N PRO A 138 -6.32 -15.45 3.70
CA PRO A 138 -4.92 -15.26 3.30
C PRO A 138 -4.02 -15.39 4.54
N ASN A 139 -2.75 -15.73 4.34
CA ASN A 139 -1.79 -15.84 5.44
C ASN A 139 -1.52 -14.48 6.10
N PHE A 140 -1.45 -13.44 5.28
CA PHE A 140 -1.33 -12.03 5.67
C PHE A 140 -1.76 -11.15 4.49
N ILE A 141 -1.88 -9.86 4.74
CA ILE A 141 -2.12 -8.82 3.74
C ILE A 141 -0.95 -7.84 3.80
N ILE A 142 -0.43 -7.43 2.65
CA ILE A 142 0.41 -6.23 2.54
C ILE A 142 -0.48 -5.13 1.98
N TRP A 143 -0.57 -4.00 2.67
CA TRP A 143 -1.32 -2.84 2.20
C TRP A 143 -0.33 -1.71 1.95
N THR A 144 -0.09 -1.37 0.68
CA THR A 144 0.98 -0.43 0.29
C THR A 144 0.58 1.04 0.32
N GLY A 145 -0.58 1.39 0.88
CA GLY A 145 -0.97 2.78 1.11
C GLY A 145 -1.80 3.39 -0.01
N ASP A 146 -1.72 4.73 -0.10
CA ASP A 146 -2.52 5.62 -0.94
C ASP A 146 -4.02 5.43 -0.70
N THR A 147 -4.40 5.85 0.50
CA THR A 147 -5.73 5.66 1.08
C THR A 147 -6.70 6.77 0.71
N PRO A 148 -6.38 8.06 0.91
CA PRO A 148 -7.31 9.13 0.54
C PRO A 148 -7.27 9.44 -0.95
N ALA A 149 -8.39 9.93 -1.47
CA ALA A 149 -8.53 10.46 -2.82
C ALA A 149 -7.73 11.76 -3.04
N HIS A 150 -7.50 12.13 -4.30
CA HIS A 150 -6.75 13.29 -4.76
C HIS A 150 -7.53 14.61 -4.56
N ARG A 151 -7.61 15.07 -3.31
CA ARG A 151 -8.23 16.35 -2.94
C ARG A 151 -7.58 16.95 -1.70
N LYS A 152 -7.96 18.19 -1.37
CA LYS A 152 -7.59 18.82 -0.09
C LYS A 152 -8.46 18.23 1.02
N TYR A 153 -7.86 18.01 2.19
CA TYR A 153 -8.54 17.54 3.38
C TYR A 153 -8.40 18.56 4.51
N THR A 154 -9.38 18.57 5.41
CA THR A 154 -9.06 18.95 6.79
C THR A 154 -8.40 17.76 7.48
N GLN A 155 -7.61 18.00 8.53
CA GLN A 155 -7.02 16.93 9.32
C GLN A 155 -8.07 15.90 9.80
N GLU A 156 -9.27 16.37 10.14
CA GLU A 156 -10.39 15.50 10.55
C GLU A 156 -10.89 14.62 9.40
N GLU A 157 -11.13 15.19 8.21
CA GLU A 157 -11.55 14.41 7.03
C GLU A 157 -10.50 13.36 6.65
N PHE A 158 -9.21 13.72 6.70
CA PHE A 158 -8.10 12.80 6.43
C PHE A 158 -8.11 11.62 7.43
N ILE A 159 -8.14 11.92 8.73
CA ILE A 159 -8.13 10.89 9.78
C ILE A 159 -9.37 9.98 9.65
N ASN A 160 -10.55 10.55 9.38
CA ASN A 160 -11.77 9.78 9.17
C ASN A 160 -11.66 8.84 7.95
N THR A 161 -11.02 9.28 6.88
CA THR A 161 -10.75 8.46 5.68
C THR A 161 -9.84 7.28 6.02
N MET A 162 -8.73 7.55 6.72
CA MET A 162 -7.79 6.51 7.19
C MET A 162 -8.48 5.49 8.11
N ILE A 163 -9.29 5.95 9.07
CA ILE A 163 -10.06 5.10 9.97
C ILE A 163 -11.06 4.24 9.20
N THR A 164 -11.79 4.84 8.25
CA THR A 164 -12.84 4.14 7.49
C THR A 164 -12.25 2.99 6.68
N VAL A 165 -11.17 3.22 5.93
CA VAL A 165 -10.53 2.17 5.14
C VAL A 165 -9.88 1.12 6.02
N THR A 166 -9.17 1.53 7.09
CA THR A 166 -8.58 0.60 8.06
C THR A 166 -9.65 -0.32 8.67
N HIS A 167 -10.79 0.24 9.08
CA HIS A 167 -11.91 -0.53 9.60
C HIS A 167 -12.55 -1.42 8.54
N ALA A 168 -12.70 -0.96 7.30
CA ALA A 168 -13.24 -1.77 6.21
C ALA A 168 -12.38 -3.03 5.97
N ILE A 169 -11.05 -2.88 5.94
CA ILE A 169 -10.11 -4.01 5.84
C ILE A 169 -10.25 -4.93 7.06
N LYS A 170 -10.22 -4.37 8.27
CA LYS A 170 -10.32 -5.14 9.53
C LYS A 170 -11.63 -5.92 9.65
N GLN A 171 -12.76 -5.36 9.20
CA GLN A 171 -14.05 -6.02 9.24
C GLN A 171 -14.12 -7.24 8.31
N ARG A 172 -13.54 -7.17 7.10
CA ARG A 172 -13.46 -8.32 6.18
C ARG A 172 -12.43 -9.35 6.65
N PHE A 173 -11.32 -8.90 7.24
CA PHE A 173 -10.18 -9.73 7.61
C PHE A 173 -9.80 -9.60 9.10
N PRO A 174 -10.71 -9.93 10.05
CA PRO A 174 -10.51 -9.64 11.48
C PRO A 174 -9.36 -10.42 12.12
N ASP A 175 -9.11 -11.65 11.65
CA ASP A 175 -8.08 -12.56 12.19
C ASP A 175 -6.82 -12.62 11.31
N VAL A 176 -6.65 -11.68 10.38
CA VAL A 176 -5.54 -11.66 9.43
C VAL A 176 -4.60 -10.52 9.78
N LEU A 177 -3.31 -10.83 9.86
CA LEU A 177 -2.27 -9.81 9.98
C LEU A 177 -2.22 -8.95 8.71
N VAL A 178 -2.26 -7.63 8.88
CA VAL A 178 -2.03 -6.65 7.82
C VAL A 178 -0.69 -5.96 8.08
N ILE A 179 0.14 -5.84 7.06
CA ILE A 179 1.41 -5.12 7.08
C ILE A 179 1.20 -3.84 6.27
N PRO A 180 0.84 -2.71 6.92
CA PRO A 180 0.58 -1.46 6.23
C PRO A 180 1.86 -0.69 5.91
N VAL A 181 1.88 -0.03 4.77
CA VAL A 181 2.93 0.87 4.29
C VAL A 181 2.26 2.21 3.97
N LEU A 182 2.95 3.31 4.24
CA LEU A 182 2.47 4.63 3.87
C LEU A 182 2.64 4.85 2.36
N GLY A 183 1.58 5.27 1.70
CA GLY A 183 1.63 5.89 0.38
C GLY A 183 1.86 7.40 0.46
N ASN A 184 2.14 8.05 -0.67
CA ASN A 184 2.48 9.46 -0.70
C ASN A 184 1.27 10.36 -0.41
N HIS A 185 0.05 9.84 -0.56
CA HIS A 185 -1.19 10.50 -0.14
C HIS A 185 -1.57 10.20 1.32
N ASP A 186 -0.91 9.28 2.02
CA ASP A 186 -1.19 8.93 3.43
C ASP A 186 -0.56 9.92 4.43
N MET A 187 -0.61 11.20 4.08
CA MET A 187 -0.16 12.33 4.88
C MET A 187 -1.04 13.55 4.58
N GLU A 188 -1.23 14.41 5.57
CA GLU A 188 -1.93 15.68 5.39
C GLU A 188 -1.04 16.84 5.86
N PRO A 189 -0.63 17.74 4.96
CA PRO A 189 -0.89 17.72 3.51
C PRO A 189 -0.24 16.54 2.76
N SER A 190 -0.84 16.12 1.64
CA SER A 190 -0.26 15.05 0.80
C SER A 190 1.16 15.38 0.36
N ASN A 191 2.00 14.35 0.22
CA ASN A 191 3.42 14.50 -0.10
C ASN A 191 4.20 15.39 0.89
N SER A 192 3.81 15.48 2.17
CA SER A 192 4.53 16.27 3.17
C SER A 192 5.12 15.38 4.26
N PHE A 193 6.17 14.62 3.90
CA PHE A 193 6.83 13.68 4.81
C PHE A 193 8.10 14.31 5.37
N PRO A 194 8.07 14.93 6.56
CA PRO A 194 9.19 15.66 7.09
C PRO A 194 10.26 14.73 7.70
N ASP A 195 11.49 15.24 7.72
CA ASP A 195 12.58 14.76 8.57
C ASP A 195 12.39 15.31 10.00
N ASP A 196 11.31 14.88 10.66
CA ASP A 196 10.90 15.44 11.95
C ASP A 196 11.04 14.39 13.07
N THR A 197 12.13 14.52 13.82
CA THR A 197 12.41 13.65 14.97
C THR A 197 11.62 14.04 16.22
N GLU A 198 10.93 15.20 16.24
CA GLU A 198 10.29 15.75 17.45
C GLU A 198 8.79 16.06 17.31
N GLN A 199 8.22 16.18 16.11
CA GLN A 199 6.78 16.38 15.92
C GLN A 199 6.02 15.09 15.62
N LEU A 200 5.36 14.64 16.67
CA LEU A 200 4.50 13.46 16.71
C LEU A 200 3.13 13.74 16.05
N GLY A 201 3.15 14.30 14.83
CA GLY A 201 1.99 14.73 14.04
C GLY A 201 1.19 13.55 13.45
N MET A 202 0.97 13.55 12.14
CA MET A 202 0.13 12.53 11.49
C MET A 202 0.66 11.10 11.66
N TYR A 203 1.99 10.90 11.73
CA TYR A 203 2.58 9.60 12.04
C TYR A 203 2.05 9.00 13.35
N ARG A 204 1.81 9.82 14.38
CA ARG A 204 1.24 9.35 15.66
C ARG A 204 -0.19 8.83 15.48
N HIS A 205 -1.02 9.57 14.76
CA HIS A 205 -2.41 9.16 14.50
C HIS A 205 -2.45 7.85 13.73
N ILE A 206 -1.65 7.73 12.67
CA ILE A 206 -1.58 6.52 11.85
C ILE A 206 -0.98 5.35 12.63
N TYR A 207 0.08 5.57 13.41
CA TYR A 207 0.68 4.54 14.27
C TYR A 207 -0.36 3.93 15.20
N TYR A 208 -1.10 4.74 15.97
CA TYR A 208 -2.09 4.20 16.92
C TYR A 208 -3.29 3.56 16.22
N LEU A 209 -3.63 3.98 15.01
CA LEU A 209 -4.63 3.32 14.18
C LEU A 209 -4.19 1.91 13.76
N TRP A 210 -2.91 1.75 13.40
CA TRP A 210 -2.33 0.48 12.93
C TRP A 210 -1.66 -0.36 14.01
N LYS A 211 -1.52 0.16 15.23
CA LYS A 211 -0.84 -0.47 16.37
C LYS A 211 -1.31 -1.89 16.65
N GLY A 212 -2.60 -2.16 16.46
CA GLY A 212 -3.18 -3.50 16.62
C GLY A 212 -2.62 -4.55 15.65
N TRP A 213 -1.99 -4.13 14.54
CA TRP A 213 -1.31 -5.01 13.59
C TRP A 213 0.21 -5.00 13.74
N ILE A 214 0.81 -3.81 13.89
CA ILE A 214 2.28 -3.65 13.85
C ILE A 214 2.96 -3.82 15.22
N GLY A 215 2.21 -3.68 16.32
CA GLY A 215 2.72 -3.86 17.69
C GLY A 215 3.41 -2.63 18.29
N ASP A 216 3.97 -2.82 19.50
CA ASP A 216 4.64 -1.78 20.29
C ASP A 216 6.11 -1.55 19.87
N GLU A 217 6.82 -2.61 19.49
CA GLU A 217 8.25 -2.57 19.16
C GLU A 217 8.63 -1.48 18.12
N PRO A 218 7.87 -1.25 17.04
CA PRO A 218 8.25 -0.25 16.04
C PRO A 218 7.81 1.18 16.36
N GLU A 219 7.27 1.48 17.55
CA GLU A 219 6.73 2.82 17.88
C GLU A 219 7.74 3.94 17.59
N GLU A 220 8.99 3.78 18.04
CA GLU A 220 10.02 4.82 17.85
C GLU A 220 10.31 5.08 16.37
N THR A 221 10.57 4.05 15.57
CA THR A 221 10.92 4.22 14.14
C THR A 221 9.73 4.71 13.33
N PHE A 222 8.52 4.23 13.65
CA PHE A 222 7.31 4.68 12.97
C PHE A 222 7.03 6.14 13.27
N LEU A 223 7.17 6.58 14.53
CA LEU A 223 6.97 7.98 14.89
C LEU A 223 8.06 8.90 14.31
N ARG A 224 9.28 8.39 14.13
CA ARG A 224 10.41 9.12 13.54
C ARG A 224 10.29 9.33 12.04
N GLY A 225 9.77 8.35 11.29
CA GLY A 225 9.74 8.44 9.82
C GLY A 225 8.76 7.52 9.12
N GLY A 226 7.80 6.92 9.82
CA GLY A 226 6.77 6.06 9.21
C GLY A 226 7.27 4.72 8.67
N TYR A 227 8.51 4.33 8.98
CA TYR A 227 9.13 3.07 8.60
C TYR A 227 9.36 2.18 9.82
N TYR A 228 9.45 0.87 9.60
CA TYR A 228 9.61 -0.07 10.70
C TYR A 228 10.12 -1.44 10.27
N TYR A 229 10.67 -2.15 11.26
CA TYR A 229 11.02 -3.56 11.14
C TYR A 229 9.89 -4.36 11.76
N PHE A 230 9.46 -5.41 11.09
CA PHE A 230 8.39 -6.25 11.57
C PHE A 230 8.75 -7.73 11.43
N LYS A 231 8.57 -8.47 12.53
CA LYS A 231 8.71 -9.91 12.55
C LYS A 231 7.36 -10.56 12.81
N SER A 232 6.86 -11.24 11.78
CA SER A 232 5.59 -11.96 11.83
C SER A 232 5.63 -13.03 12.92
N SER A 233 4.71 -12.93 13.88
CA SER A 233 4.50 -13.98 14.90
C SER A 233 3.85 -15.24 14.32
N LEU A 234 3.29 -15.17 13.11
CA LEU A 234 2.61 -16.30 12.45
C LEU A 234 3.60 -17.34 11.92
N ASP A 235 4.71 -16.88 11.35
CA ASP A 235 5.65 -17.74 10.64
C ASP A 235 7.12 -17.35 10.84
N GLY A 236 7.40 -16.26 11.56
CA GLY A 236 8.75 -15.75 11.75
C GLY A 236 9.33 -15.04 10.53
N SER A 237 8.52 -14.76 9.49
CA SER A 237 8.94 -13.95 8.35
C SER A 237 9.28 -12.53 8.80
N GLU A 238 10.37 -12.00 8.28
CA GLU A 238 10.91 -10.68 8.66
C GLU A 238 10.68 -9.70 7.50
N TYR A 239 10.36 -8.45 7.84
CA TYR A 239 9.98 -7.39 6.91
C TYR A 239 10.70 -6.09 7.27
N LEU A 240 11.26 -5.42 6.26
CA LEU A 240 11.58 -4.00 6.31
C LEU A 240 10.46 -3.26 5.57
N VAL A 241 9.67 -2.52 6.33
CA VAL A 241 8.62 -1.66 5.82
C VAL A 241 9.17 -0.25 5.72
N LEU A 242 9.35 0.22 4.50
CA LEU A 242 10.01 1.48 4.21
C LEU A 242 8.98 2.59 3.96
N ASN A 243 9.30 3.78 4.41
CA ASN A 243 8.64 5.00 3.96
C ASN A 243 9.44 5.60 2.81
N THR A 244 9.15 5.13 1.60
CA THR A 244 9.78 5.60 0.36
C THR A 244 9.35 7.02 -0.02
N ASN A 245 8.30 7.56 0.59
CA ASN A 245 7.76 8.90 0.27
C ASN A 245 8.71 10.01 0.72
N ILE A 246 9.57 9.72 1.71
CA ILE A 246 10.63 10.64 2.15
C ILE A 246 11.54 11.02 0.98
N TYR A 247 11.81 10.08 0.07
CA TYR A 247 12.70 10.25 -1.09
C TYR A 247 11.96 10.63 -2.38
N TYR A 248 10.64 10.81 -2.32
CA TYR A 248 9.83 11.04 -3.51
C TYR A 248 10.01 12.47 -4.04
N ILE A 249 10.08 12.67 -5.37
CA ILE A 249 10.50 13.98 -5.91
C ILE A 249 9.59 15.14 -5.54
N ILE A 250 8.30 14.83 -5.32
CA ILE A 250 7.28 15.81 -4.96
C ILE A 250 7.09 15.93 -3.45
N ASN A 251 7.95 15.32 -2.64
CA ASN A 251 7.89 15.51 -1.20
C ASN A 251 8.21 16.97 -0.85
N THR A 252 7.18 17.69 -0.43
CA THR A 252 7.20 19.13 -0.12
C THR A 252 8.06 19.48 1.10
N ALA A 253 8.43 18.48 1.93
CA ALA A 253 9.22 18.71 3.13
C ALA A 253 10.74 18.64 2.92
N ILE A 254 11.22 18.28 1.72
CA ILE A 254 12.65 18.04 1.44
C ILE A 254 13.54 19.23 1.80
N GLU A 255 13.10 20.45 1.49
CA GLU A 255 13.86 21.67 1.77
C GLU A 255 14.08 21.94 3.27
N ASN A 256 13.29 21.27 4.12
CA ASN A 256 13.38 21.40 5.57
C ASN A 256 14.12 20.23 6.23
N PHE A 257 14.71 19.32 5.46
CA PHE A 257 15.45 18.19 6.01
C PHE A 257 16.70 18.64 6.75
N THR A 258 16.84 18.16 7.98
CA THR A 258 18.01 18.45 8.83
C THR A 258 19.20 17.57 8.45
N ASN A 259 18.93 16.36 7.95
CA ASN A 259 19.90 15.46 7.35
C ASN A 259 19.45 15.01 5.95
N PRO A 260 19.69 15.80 4.89
CA PRO A 260 19.25 15.46 3.53
C PRO A 260 19.83 14.15 2.98
N GLU A 261 21.01 13.72 3.46
CA GLU A 261 21.69 12.50 3.01
C GLU A 261 21.02 11.21 3.54
N ASP A 262 20.47 11.27 4.76
CA ASP A 262 19.69 10.18 5.34
C ASP A 262 18.57 10.75 6.22
N PRO A 263 17.52 11.32 5.59
CA PRO A 263 16.40 11.90 6.32
C PRO A 263 15.75 10.82 7.17
N THR A 264 15.47 11.16 8.43
CA THR A 264 14.93 10.28 9.48
C THR A 264 15.80 9.07 9.84
N GLY A 265 17.02 8.93 9.29
CA GLY A 265 17.94 7.80 9.56
C GLY A 265 17.48 6.46 8.97
N GLN A 266 16.72 6.48 7.87
CA GLN A 266 16.13 5.28 7.29
C GLN A 266 17.17 4.42 6.53
N PHE A 267 18.19 5.01 5.89
CA PHE A 267 19.27 4.24 5.27
C PHE A 267 20.13 3.54 6.33
N GLU A 268 20.51 4.22 7.41
CA GLU A 268 21.20 3.58 8.54
C GLU A 268 20.36 2.42 9.09
N PHE A 269 19.05 2.63 9.25
CA PHE A 269 18.10 1.60 9.68
C PHE A 269 18.08 0.38 8.73
N ILE A 270 18.05 0.61 7.41
CA ILE A 270 18.10 -0.46 6.39
C ILE A 270 19.41 -1.23 6.49
N GLU A 271 20.56 -0.53 6.48
CA GLU A 271 21.89 -1.14 6.51
C GLU A 271 22.08 -2.03 7.73
N LYS A 272 21.69 -1.53 8.92
CA LYS A 272 21.73 -2.28 10.17
C LYS A 272 20.97 -3.60 10.06
N HIS A 273 19.71 -3.56 9.65
CA HIS A 273 18.89 -4.77 9.59
C HIS A 273 19.37 -5.72 8.49
N LEU A 274 19.78 -5.22 7.32
CA LEU A 274 20.34 -6.07 6.27
C LEU A 274 21.63 -6.78 6.73
N ALA A 275 22.49 -6.10 7.49
CA ALA A 275 23.68 -6.71 8.08
C ALA A 275 23.33 -7.80 9.10
N GLU A 276 22.35 -7.57 9.97
CA GLU A 276 21.84 -8.57 10.92
C GLU A 276 21.25 -9.79 10.21
N ILE A 277 20.39 -9.59 9.19
CA ILE A 277 19.83 -10.67 8.36
C ILE A 277 20.94 -11.47 7.68
N LYS A 278 21.95 -10.80 7.12
CA LYS A 278 23.10 -11.44 6.49
C LYS A 278 23.91 -12.28 7.47
N SER A 279 24.15 -11.77 8.69
CA SER A 279 24.93 -12.47 9.72
C SER A 279 24.33 -13.82 10.12
N LYS A 280 22.99 -13.94 10.09
CA LYS A 280 22.25 -15.18 10.38
C LYS A 280 21.89 -15.98 9.13
N ASN A 281 22.43 -15.62 7.95
CA ASN A 281 22.11 -16.21 6.65
C ASN A 281 20.59 -16.28 6.39
N GLY A 282 19.88 -15.23 6.83
CA GLY A 282 18.43 -15.12 6.76
C GLY A 282 17.92 -14.55 5.44
N LYS A 283 16.60 -14.38 5.36
CA LYS A 283 15.91 -13.68 4.27
C LYS A 283 14.98 -12.65 4.87
N ILE A 284 14.79 -11.55 4.14
CA ILE A 284 13.90 -10.47 4.54
C ILE A 284 13.08 -10.00 3.35
N ASN A 285 11.85 -9.60 3.60
CA ASN A 285 10.99 -8.95 2.62
C ASN A 285 11.18 -7.43 2.77
N ILE A 286 11.28 -6.72 1.66
CA ILE A 286 11.34 -5.25 1.66
C ILE A 286 10.09 -4.76 0.95
N VAL A 287 9.33 -3.88 1.60
CA VAL A 287 8.09 -3.32 1.06
C VAL A 287 8.11 -1.80 1.19
N GLY A 288 7.57 -1.13 0.18
CA GLY A 288 7.50 0.32 0.04
C GLY A 288 6.36 0.68 -0.92
N HIS A 289 6.01 1.97 -1.01
CA HIS A 289 4.98 2.45 -1.92
C HIS A 289 5.58 2.86 -3.27
N VAL A 290 6.29 4.00 -3.28
CA VAL A 290 6.98 4.51 -4.46
C VAL A 290 8.14 3.56 -4.81
N PRO A 291 8.16 2.96 -6.01
CA PRO A 291 9.19 2.01 -6.38
C PRO A 291 10.56 2.69 -6.58
N PRO A 292 11.68 2.00 -6.26
CA PRO A 292 13.01 2.51 -6.57
C PRO A 292 13.18 2.67 -8.08
N GLY A 293 13.83 3.76 -8.51
CA GLY A 293 13.95 4.13 -9.93
C GLY A 293 12.67 4.72 -10.54
N GLY A 294 11.60 4.89 -9.75
CA GLY A 294 10.51 5.81 -10.06
C GLY A 294 10.99 7.26 -9.98
N SER A 295 10.06 8.22 -9.96
CA SER A 295 10.37 9.64 -9.74
C SER A 295 10.84 9.89 -8.29
N ILE A 296 12.00 9.35 -7.92
CA ILE A 296 12.69 9.54 -6.63
C ILE A 296 13.84 10.54 -6.84
N HIS A 297 14.14 11.35 -5.83
CA HIS A 297 15.32 12.24 -5.89
C HIS A 297 16.58 11.40 -5.84
N GLU A 298 17.51 11.69 -6.75
CA GLU A 298 18.89 11.22 -6.66
C GLU A 298 19.65 12.25 -5.81
N TYR A 299 20.05 11.85 -4.60
CA TYR A 299 21.00 12.60 -3.77
C TYR A 299 22.43 12.21 -4.17
#